data_AF-A0A538DUK6-F1
#
_entry.id   AF-A0A538DUK6-F1
#
_cell.length_a   1.000
_cell.length_b   1.000
_cell.length_c   1.000
_cell.angle_alpha   90.00
_cell.angle_beta   90.00
_cell.angle_gamma   90.00
#
_symmetry.space_group_name_H-M   'P 1'
#
loop_
_entity.id
_entity.type
_entity.pdbx_description
1 polymer ?
#
loop_
_entity_poly.entity_id
_entity_poly.type
_entity_poly.pdbx_seq_one_letter_code
_entity_poly.pdbx_strand_id
1 'polypeptide(L)'
;MTRKGGWRREGSRGRFRYNDARGNRITDEEKLARIQSLVIPPAWRDVWISPSSTAKLQATGVDKAGRVQYLYHADFRAQQEQAKYDSLIKFAERLPDLRAAMTEHMDRDVLDWERVSAIATRLVNRAWFRVGSERYARKSKTFGITTLTKRHVRVRANRIGFHFRTKHSVIVRTTLVDQELAEAIKELLALPGGRRLFRYEWEGDLYNLSGKRLNDYIRSYLGEEFTAKDFRPWGGTLTAAIAFAERGVVETAAEQK
;
A
#
# COMPACT_ATOMS: atom_id res chain seq x y z
N MET A 1 7.28 -20.31 9.97
CA MET A 1 5.95 -20.82 10.36
C MET A 1 5.59 -21.98 9.45
N THR A 2 5.90 -23.20 9.86
CA THR A 2 5.43 -24.43 9.20
C THR A 2 3.94 -24.55 9.47
N ARG A 3 3.11 -24.20 8.48
CA ARG A 3 1.68 -24.46 8.56
C ARG A 3 1.46 -25.97 8.63
N LYS A 4 0.79 -26.43 9.68
CA LYS A 4 0.51 -27.87 9.90
C LYS A 4 -0.43 -28.38 8.80
N GLY A 5 -0.27 -29.65 8.40
CA GLY A 5 -1.27 -30.34 7.58
C GLY A 5 -1.27 -30.06 6.07
N GLY A 6 -0.21 -29.51 5.49
CA GLY A 6 -0.13 -29.32 4.02
C GLY A 6 1.07 -29.96 3.36
N TRP A 7 1.07 -29.94 2.03
CA TRP A 7 2.11 -30.55 1.20
C TRP A 7 3.34 -29.65 1.11
N ARG A 8 4.50 -30.26 0.90
CA ARG A 8 5.80 -29.56 0.81
C ARG A 8 6.44 -29.82 -0.54
N ARG A 9 7.09 -28.80 -1.10
CA ARG A 9 7.96 -28.95 -2.28
C ARG A 9 9.41 -28.98 -1.84
N GLU A 10 10.13 -30.00 -2.28
CA GLU A 10 11.55 -30.21 -2.07
C GLU A 10 12.30 -30.31 -3.40
N GLY A 11 13.62 -30.11 -3.36
CA GLY A 11 14.48 -30.18 -4.53
C GLY A 11 14.65 -28.84 -5.24
N SER A 12 15.16 -28.91 -6.47
CA SER A 12 15.54 -27.75 -7.28
C SER A 12 14.79 -27.74 -8.61
N ARG A 13 14.91 -26.62 -9.35
CA ARG A 13 14.25 -26.45 -10.66
C ARG A 13 14.53 -27.65 -11.56
N GLY A 14 13.46 -28.27 -12.07
CA GLY A 14 13.52 -29.46 -12.93
C GLY A 14 13.57 -30.81 -12.19
N ARG A 15 13.74 -30.82 -10.87
CA ARG A 15 13.75 -32.04 -10.03
C ARG A 15 12.97 -31.84 -8.73
N PHE A 16 11.78 -31.24 -8.82
CA PHE A 16 10.93 -31.05 -7.65
C PHE A 16 10.29 -32.37 -7.21
N ARG A 17 10.22 -32.56 -5.89
CA ARG A 17 9.45 -33.64 -5.25
C ARG A 17 8.42 -33.01 -4.32
N TYR A 18 7.29 -33.69 -4.18
CA TYR A 18 6.20 -33.24 -3.33
C TYR A 18 5.93 -34.28 -2.26
N ASN A 19 5.89 -33.84 -1.00
CA ASN A 19 5.65 -34.71 0.15
C ASN A 19 4.37 -34.24 0.86
N ASP A 20 3.60 -35.19 1.38
CA ASP A 20 2.41 -34.91 2.16
C ASP A 20 2.73 -34.40 3.57
N ALA A 21 1.71 -34.17 4.39
CA ALA A 21 1.90 -33.68 5.75
C ALA A 21 2.58 -34.70 6.70
N ARG A 22 2.60 -35.98 6.33
CA ARG A 22 3.24 -37.08 7.06
C ARG A 22 4.66 -37.36 6.56
N GLY A 23 5.09 -36.71 5.47
CA GLY A 23 6.40 -36.91 4.85
C GLY A 23 6.41 -37.96 3.73
N ASN A 24 5.26 -38.55 3.38
CA ASN A 24 5.19 -39.51 2.29
C ASN A 24 5.22 -38.79 0.94
N ARG A 25 5.88 -39.40 -0.04
CA ARG A 25 5.93 -38.86 -1.39
C ARG A 25 4.55 -38.90 -2.03
N ILE A 26 4.14 -37.78 -2.62
CA ILE A 26 2.92 -37.67 -3.43
C ILE A 26 3.24 -38.16 -4.84
N THR A 27 2.63 -39.28 -5.23
CA THR A 27 2.73 -39.88 -6.57
C THR A 27 1.40 -39.89 -7.32
N ASP A 28 0.32 -39.57 -6.64
CA ASP A 28 -1.04 -39.44 -7.16
C ASP A 28 -1.10 -38.37 -8.26
N GLU A 29 -1.54 -38.77 -9.46
CA GLU A 29 -1.53 -37.93 -10.66
C GLU A 29 -2.45 -36.72 -10.54
N GLU A 30 -3.62 -36.85 -9.93
CA GLU A 30 -4.55 -35.73 -9.73
C GLU A 30 -3.96 -34.68 -8.80
N LYS A 31 -3.35 -35.13 -7.69
CA LYS A 31 -2.66 -34.23 -6.75
C LYS A 31 -1.51 -33.50 -7.43
N LEU A 32 -0.72 -34.20 -8.26
CA LEU A 32 0.40 -33.61 -9.00
C LEU A 32 -0.06 -32.62 -10.07
N ALA A 33 -1.08 -32.96 -10.86
CA ALA A 33 -1.67 -32.08 -11.87
C ALA A 33 -2.17 -30.77 -11.26
N ARG A 34 -2.82 -30.86 -10.09
CA ARG A 34 -3.24 -29.67 -9.35
C ARG A 34 -2.06 -28.83 -8.87
N ILE A 35 -1.01 -29.43 -8.32
CA ILE A 35 0.16 -28.66 -7.87
C ILE A 35 0.79 -27.91 -9.06
N GLN A 36 0.80 -28.52 -10.25
CA GLN A 36 1.32 -27.88 -11.46
C GLN A 36 0.44 -26.71 -11.91
N SER A 37 -0.90 -26.83 -11.84
CA SER A 37 -1.82 -25.75 -12.24
C SER A 37 -1.74 -24.52 -11.34
N LEU A 38 -1.21 -24.64 -10.12
CA LEU A 38 -0.94 -23.49 -9.24
C LEU A 38 0.22 -22.60 -9.72
N VAL A 39 1.03 -23.03 -10.69
CA VAL A 39 2.16 -22.28 -11.27
C VAL A 39 3.06 -21.66 -10.18
N ILE A 40 3.42 -22.45 -9.17
CA ILE A 40 4.22 -21.97 -8.04
C ILE A 40 5.64 -21.63 -8.53
N PRO A 41 6.11 -20.38 -8.40
CA PRO A 41 7.40 -19.97 -8.96
C PRO A 41 8.55 -20.91 -8.54
N PRO A 42 9.38 -21.38 -9.48
CA PRO A 42 10.43 -22.36 -9.17
C PRO A 42 11.52 -21.80 -8.26
N ALA A 43 11.66 -20.48 -8.16
CA ALA A 43 12.62 -19.82 -7.29
C ALA A 43 12.19 -19.73 -5.82
N TRP A 44 10.94 -20.10 -5.47
CA TRP A 44 10.49 -20.09 -4.08
C TRP A 44 11.07 -21.28 -3.30
N ARG A 45 11.56 -21.00 -2.10
CA ARG A 45 12.02 -21.98 -1.10
C ARG A 45 10.96 -22.18 -0.02
N ASP A 46 11.12 -23.20 0.82
CA ASP A 46 10.22 -23.50 1.94
C ASP A 46 8.73 -23.49 1.55
N VAL A 47 8.43 -24.11 0.41
CA VAL A 47 7.09 -24.05 -0.17
C VAL A 47 6.17 -25.00 0.57
N TRP A 48 5.05 -24.43 1.01
CA TRP A 48 3.90 -25.13 1.57
C TRP A 48 2.73 -25.00 0.61
N ILE A 49 1.96 -26.07 0.41
CA ILE A 49 0.83 -26.14 -0.51
C ILE A 49 -0.37 -26.73 0.25
N SER A 50 -1.55 -26.13 0.09
CA SER A 50 -2.79 -26.62 0.67
C SER A 50 -3.21 -27.94 0.00
N PRO A 51 -3.64 -28.96 0.77
CA PRO A 51 -4.20 -30.18 0.20
C PRO A 51 -5.63 -29.96 -0.32
N SER A 52 -6.35 -28.94 0.16
CA SER A 52 -7.72 -28.63 -0.25
C SER A 52 -7.75 -27.61 -1.40
N SER A 53 -8.49 -27.91 -2.46
CA SER A 53 -8.62 -27.08 -3.68
C SER A 53 -9.43 -25.84 -3.41
N THR A 54 -10.39 -25.90 -2.48
CA THR A 54 -11.24 -24.78 -2.09
C THR A 54 -10.61 -23.88 -1.03
N ALA A 55 -9.42 -24.22 -0.52
CA ALA A 55 -8.74 -23.39 0.46
C ALA A 55 -8.42 -22.00 -0.10
N LYS A 56 -8.80 -20.95 0.62
CA LYS A 56 -8.47 -19.55 0.29
C LYS A 56 -7.00 -19.36 -0.09
N LEU A 57 -6.10 -19.97 0.67
CA LEU A 57 -4.66 -19.88 0.47
C LEU A 57 -4.12 -21.21 -0.04
N GLN A 58 -3.70 -21.21 -1.31
CA GLN A 58 -3.26 -22.39 -2.04
C GLN A 58 -1.80 -22.75 -1.79
N ALA A 59 -0.91 -21.75 -1.74
CA ALA A 59 0.50 -22.01 -1.45
C ALA A 59 1.17 -20.82 -0.77
N THR A 60 2.25 -21.10 -0.04
CA THR A 60 3.18 -20.09 0.46
C THR A 60 4.60 -20.52 0.17
N GLY A 61 5.52 -19.58 0.00
CA GLY A 61 6.94 -19.87 -0.16
C GLY A 61 7.80 -18.65 0.09
N VAL A 62 9.11 -18.83 0.23
CA VAL A 62 10.08 -17.77 0.48
C VAL A 62 10.78 -17.41 -0.82
N ASP A 63 10.68 -16.15 -1.25
CA ASP A 63 11.35 -15.69 -2.47
C ASP A 63 12.88 -15.51 -2.30
N LYS A 64 13.57 -15.18 -3.39
CA LYS A 64 15.02 -14.90 -3.39
C LYS A 64 15.43 -13.77 -2.42
N ALA A 65 14.51 -12.88 -2.08
CA ALA A 65 14.75 -11.76 -1.16
C ALA A 65 14.41 -12.12 0.31
N GLY A 66 14.08 -13.37 0.60
CA GLY A 66 13.74 -13.86 1.94
C GLY A 66 12.34 -13.45 2.41
N ARG A 67 11.43 -13.08 1.49
CA ARG A 67 10.06 -12.69 1.83
C ARG A 67 9.11 -13.87 1.65
N VAL A 68 8.20 -14.06 2.61
CA VAL A 68 7.09 -14.99 2.43
C VAL A 68 6.14 -14.42 1.39
N GLN A 69 5.92 -15.21 0.35
CA GLN A 69 4.97 -15.01 -0.73
C GLN A 69 3.78 -15.93 -0.54
N TYR A 70 2.64 -15.50 -1.06
CA TYR A 70 1.35 -16.15 -0.91
C TYR A 70 0.70 -16.32 -2.28
N LEU A 71 0.09 -17.47 -2.51
CA LEU A 71 -0.72 -17.78 -3.67
C LEU A 71 -2.14 -18.10 -3.20
N TYR A 72 -3.12 -17.28 -3.57
CA TYR A 72 -4.51 -17.45 -3.20
C TYR A 72 -5.32 -18.15 -4.31
N HIS A 73 -6.44 -18.77 -3.94
CA HIS A 73 -7.40 -19.33 -4.90
C HIS A 73 -7.92 -18.24 -5.85
N ALA A 74 -8.15 -18.57 -7.13
CA ALA A 74 -8.56 -17.61 -8.15
C ALA A 74 -9.88 -16.91 -7.78
N ASP A 75 -10.91 -17.68 -7.40
CA ASP A 75 -12.21 -17.13 -6.99
C ASP A 75 -12.09 -16.22 -5.77
N PHE A 76 -11.24 -16.59 -4.80
CA PHE A 76 -11.00 -15.72 -3.65
C PHE A 76 -10.35 -14.41 -4.08
N ARG A 77 -9.41 -14.42 -5.04
CA ARG A 77 -8.83 -13.18 -5.58
C ARG A 77 -9.88 -12.34 -6.29
N ALA A 78 -10.71 -12.95 -7.15
CA ALA A 78 -11.77 -12.26 -7.86
C ALA A 78 -12.79 -11.61 -6.90
N GLN A 79 -13.24 -12.34 -5.88
CA GLN A 79 -14.11 -11.80 -4.84
C GLN A 79 -13.47 -10.64 -4.06
N GLN A 80 -12.17 -10.73 -3.75
CA GLN A 80 -11.46 -9.62 -3.09
C GLN A 80 -11.28 -8.40 -4.00
N GLU A 81 -11.11 -8.61 -5.30
CA GLU A 81 -11.04 -7.52 -6.27
C GLU A 81 -12.40 -6.82 -6.40
N GLN A 82 -13.50 -7.57 -6.46
CA GLN A 82 -14.85 -7.01 -6.48
C GLN A 82 -15.17 -6.25 -5.17
N ALA A 83 -14.97 -6.90 -4.02
CA ALA A 83 -15.24 -6.30 -2.71
C ALA A 83 -14.44 -5.01 -2.48
N LYS A 84 -13.26 -4.89 -3.09
CA LYS A 84 -12.43 -3.68 -3.07
C LYS A 84 -13.07 -2.52 -3.84
N TYR A 85 -13.78 -2.78 -4.93
CA TYR A 85 -14.49 -1.73 -5.67
C TYR A 85 -15.81 -1.38 -4.98
N ASP A 86 -16.53 -2.37 -4.45
CA ASP A 86 -17.76 -2.13 -3.69
C ASP A 86 -17.49 -1.25 -2.46
N SER A 87 -16.34 -1.45 -1.79
CA SER A 87 -15.95 -0.62 -0.65
C SER A 87 -15.55 0.82 -1.03
N LEU A 88 -15.25 1.12 -2.31
CA LEU A 88 -14.95 2.49 -2.73
C LEU A 88 -16.17 3.41 -2.61
N ILE A 89 -17.40 2.88 -2.71
CA ILE A 89 -18.62 3.68 -2.53
C ILE A 89 -18.66 4.21 -1.09
N LYS A 90 -18.55 3.32 -0.10
CA LYS A 90 -18.49 3.70 1.32
C LYS A 90 -17.31 4.63 1.63
N PHE A 91 -16.16 4.38 1.02
CA PHE A 91 -15.00 5.27 1.13
C PHE A 91 -15.35 6.68 0.63
N ALA A 92 -15.99 6.79 -0.53
CA ALA A 92 -16.38 8.05 -1.14
C ALA A 92 -17.41 8.82 -0.30
N GLU A 93 -18.40 8.12 0.25
CA GLU A 93 -19.43 8.70 1.13
C GLU A 93 -18.84 9.34 2.38
N ARG A 94 -17.74 8.79 2.91
CA ARG A 94 -17.05 9.31 4.13
C ARG A 94 -15.92 10.30 3.84
N LEU A 95 -15.53 10.49 2.57
CA LEU A 95 -14.49 11.45 2.21
C LEU A 95 -14.82 12.91 2.60
N PRO A 96 -16.08 13.40 2.53
CA PRO A 96 -16.42 14.73 3.01
C PRO A 96 -16.05 14.95 4.48
N ASP A 97 -16.38 14.01 5.36
CA ASP A 97 -16.11 14.11 6.80
C ASP A 97 -14.60 14.17 7.08
N LEU A 98 -13.83 13.29 6.43
CA LEU A 98 -12.37 13.34 6.53
C LEU A 98 -11.80 14.67 6.01
N ARG A 99 -12.35 15.22 4.91
CA ARG A 99 -11.88 16.50 4.35
C ARG A 99 -12.18 17.66 5.28
N ALA A 100 -13.36 17.69 5.90
CA ALA A 100 -13.72 18.69 6.89
C ALA A 100 -12.76 18.65 8.09
N ALA A 101 -12.52 17.46 8.63
CA ALA A 101 -11.58 17.27 9.74
C ALA A 101 -10.12 17.60 9.38
N MET A 102 -9.69 17.31 8.15
CA MET A 102 -8.37 17.71 7.68
C MET A 102 -8.21 19.22 7.65
N THR A 103 -9.22 19.96 7.17
CA THR A 103 -9.20 21.42 7.16
C THR A 103 -9.11 21.96 8.59
N GLU A 104 -10.02 21.54 9.48
CA GLU A 104 -10.04 21.98 10.88
C GLU A 104 -8.70 21.75 11.58
N HIS A 105 -8.11 20.57 11.39
CA HIS A 105 -6.84 20.25 12.04
C HIS A 105 -5.65 20.96 11.42
N MET A 106 -5.67 21.28 10.12
CA MET A 106 -4.60 22.05 9.49
C MET A 106 -4.56 23.50 10.00
N ASP A 107 -5.74 24.05 10.36
CA ASP A 107 -5.91 25.41 10.88
C ASP A 107 -5.50 25.57 12.35
N ARG A 108 -5.16 24.48 13.05
CA ARG A 108 -4.67 24.56 14.44
C ARG A 108 -3.30 25.24 14.52
N ASP A 109 -3.07 26.04 15.56
CA ASP A 109 -1.76 26.65 15.80
C ASP A 109 -0.72 25.62 16.24
N VAL A 110 -1.12 24.67 17.08
CA VAL A 110 -0.21 23.65 17.64
C VAL A 110 0.15 22.60 16.60
N LEU A 111 1.43 22.26 16.50
CA LEU A 111 1.92 21.21 15.60
C LEU A 111 1.78 19.81 16.23
N ASP A 112 0.58 19.51 16.72
CA ASP A 112 0.26 18.23 17.35
C ASP A 112 0.19 17.08 16.33
N TRP A 113 -0.04 15.86 16.83
CA TRP A 113 -0.09 14.70 15.97
C TRP A 113 -1.30 14.70 15.01
N GLU A 114 -2.39 15.40 15.34
CA GLU A 114 -3.61 15.48 14.53
C GLU A 114 -3.38 16.40 13.34
N ARG A 115 -2.82 17.60 13.57
CA ARG A 115 -2.43 18.56 12.52
C ARG A 115 -1.44 17.94 11.54
N VAL A 116 -0.39 17.29 12.04
CA VAL A 116 0.62 16.64 11.18
C VAL A 116 0.03 15.43 10.42
N SER A 117 -0.94 14.72 11.02
CA SER A 117 -1.67 13.65 10.33
C SER A 117 -2.60 14.20 9.24
N ALA A 118 -3.25 15.34 9.47
CA ALA A 118 -4.08 16.03 8.48
C ALA A 118 -3.25 16.48 7.26
N ILE A 119 -2.11 17.14 7.49
CA ILE A 119 -1.16 17.53 6.44
C ILE A 119 -0.71 16.31 5.62
N ALA A 120 -0.31 15.23 6.29
CA ALA A 120 0.12 14.00 5.64
C ALA A 120 -1.02 13.33 4.84
N THR A 121 -2.25 13.35 5.38
CA THR A 121 -3.44 12.77 4.73
C THR A 121 -3.87 13.58 3.52
N ARG A 122 -3.81 14.92 3.57
CA ARG A 122 -4.06 15.79 2.41
C ARG A 122 -3.10 15.48 1.26
N LEU A 123 -1.83 15.23 1.56
CA LEU A 123 -0.85 14.78 0.56
C LEU A 123 -1.14 13.38 0.00
N VAL A 124 -1.58 12.44 0.84
CA VAL A 124 -2.03 11.11 0.39
C VAL A 124 -3.23 11.25 -0.55
N ASN A 125 -4.20 12.10 -0.21
CA ASN A 125 -5.40 12.36 -1.00
C ASN A 125 -5.13 13.08 -2.33
N ARG A 126 -4.13 13.98 -2.38
CA ARG A 126 -3.82 14.77 -3.59
C ARG A 126 -2.80 14.11 -4.51
N ALA A 127 -1.83 13.38 -3.95
CA ALA A 127 -0.70 12.81 -4.69
C ALA A 127 -0.62 11.28 -4.66
N TRP A 128 -1.60 10.61 -4.04
CA TRP A 128 -1.72 9.15 -3.99
C TRP A 128 -0.47 8.43 -3.42
N PHE A 129 0.25 9.14 -2.55
CA PHE A 129 1.47 8.63 -1.92
C PHE A 129 1.17 7.42 -1.04
N ARG A 130 2.12 6.48 -1.02
CA ARG A 130 2.04 5.33 -0.11
C ARG A 130 2.40 5.78 1.31
N VAL A 131 1.84 5.10 2.32
CA VAL A 131 2.17 5.33 3.74
C VAL A 131 3.68 5.29 4.01
N GLY A 132 4.38 4.30 3.44
CA GLY A 132 5.79 4.05 3.73
C GLY A 132 6.00 3.16 4.96
N SER A 133 7.23 2.70 5.16
CA SER A 133 7.61 1.85 6.29
C SER A 133 9.08 2.05 6.62
N GLU A 134 9.39 2.18 7.91
CA GLU A 134 10.76 2.34 8.41
C GLU A 134 11.67 1.21 7.94
N ARG A 135 11.16 -0.03 7.90
CA ARG A 135 11.90 -1.20 7.41
C ARG A 135 12.40 -0.99 5.98
N TYR A 136 11.54 -0.54 5.08
CA TYR A 136 11.88 -0.33 3.67
C TYR A 136 12.70 0.94 3.45
N ALA A 137 12.46 1.99 4.23
CA ALA A 137 13.26 3.21 4.20
C ALA A 137 14.72 2.93 4.60
N ARG A 138 14.95 2.07 5.60
CA ARG A 138 16.30 1.69 6.06
C ARG A 138 16.97 0.71 5.09
N LYS A 139 16.30 -0.41 4.77
CA LYS A 139 16.88 -1.53 4.00
C LYS A 139 17.03 -1.25 2.51
N SER A 140 16.04 -0.60 1.90
CA SER A 140 15.97 -0.44 0.44
C SER A 140 16.02 1.02 -0.02
N LYS A 141 16.15 1.97 0.92
CA LYS A 141 16.05 3.42 0.67
C LYS A 141 14.86 3.75 -0.25
N THR A 142 13.71 3.15 0.05
CA THR A 142 12.44 3.44 -0.61
C THR A 142 11.50 4.07 0.40
N PHE A 143 10.83 5.14 0.01
CA PHE A 143 10.08 6.01 0.91
C PHE A 143 8.60 6.06 0.53
N GLY A 144 7.79 6.44 1.53
CA GLY A 144 6.40 6.86 1.45
C GLY A 144 6.18 8.03 2.41
N ILE A 145 4.96 8.56 2.51
CA ILE A 145 4.64 9.83 3.20
C ILE A 145 5.28 9.91 4.60
N THR A 146 5.06 8.91 5.47
CA THR A 146 5.59 8.90 6.85
C THR A 146 7.10 8.67 6.96
N THR A 147 7.74 8.36 5.83
CA THR A 147 9.20 8.13 5.76
C THR A 147 9.90 9.13 4.85
N LEU A 148 9.20 10.18 4.40
CA LEU A 148 9.85 11.28 3.70
C LEU A 148 10.85 11.98 4.62
N THR A 149 11.86 12.56 3.99
CA THR A 149 12.88 13.34 4.66
C THR A 149 12.92 14.72 4.04
N LYS A 150 13.44 15.72 4.76
CA LYS A 150 13.48 17.11 4.29
C LYS A 150 14.07 17.25 2.88
N ARG A 151 15.13 16.49 2.57
CA ARG A 151 15.77 16.46 1.23
C ARG A 151 14.86 16.01 0.07
N HIS A 152 13.74 15.34 0.35
CA HIS A 152 12.83 14.84 -0.68
C HIS A 152 11.82 15.90 -1.13
N VAL A 153 11.80 17.06 -0.47
CA VAL A 153 10.79 18.11 -0.69
C VAL A 153 11.47 19.44 -0.92
N ARG A 154 10.92 20.21 -1.86
CA ARG A 154 11.30 21.60 -2.12
C ARG A 154 10.04 22.43 -2.21
N VAL A 155 10.02 23.57 -1.55
CA VAL A 155 8.89 24.51 -1.63
C VAL A 155 9.35 25.83 -2.23
N ARG A 156 8.59 26.38 -3.17
CA ARG A 156 8.79 27.71 -3.76
C ARG A 156 7.43 28.38 -3.89
N ALA A 157 7.22 29.51 -3.21
CA ALA A 157 5.91 30.15 -3.08
C ALA A 157 4.84 29.13 -2.61
N ASN A 158 3.85 28.84 -3.47
CA ASN A 158 2.76 27.88 -3.27
C ASN A 158 3.01 26.51 -3.94
N ARG A 159 4.19 26.30 -4.55
CA ARG A 159 4.54 25.06 -5.25
C ARG A 159 5.36 24.14 -4.37
N ILE A 160 4.91 22.89 -4.25
CA ILE A 160 5.55 21.83 -3.45
C ILE A 160 6.03 20.74 -4.39
N GLY A 161 7.34 20.63 -4.56
CA GLY A 161 7.98 19.59 -5.37
C GLY A 161 8.46 18.42 -4.51
N PHE A 162 8.09 17.20 -4.91
CA PHE A 162 8.53 15.94 -4.30
C PHE A 162 9.44 15.17 -5.25
N HIS A 163 10.59 14.71 -4.73
CA HIS A 163 11.53 13.86 -5.44
C HIS A 163 12.08 12.76 -4.53
N PHE A 164 11.64 11.52 -4.73
CA PHE A 164 12.12 10.38 -3.93
C PHE A 164 11.89 9.05 -4.62
N ARG A 165 12.62 8.03 -4.16
CA ARG A 165 12.45 6.65 -4.61
C ARG A 165 11.38 5.94 -3.79
N THR A 166 10.44 5.26 -4.44
CA THR A 166 9.39 4.45 -3.78
C THR A 166 9.56 2.95 -4.07
N LYS A 167 8.55 2.14 -3.71
CA LYS A 167 8.50 0.69 -3.92
C LYS A 167 8.97 0.32 -5.34
N HIS A 168 9.77 -0.73 -5.45
CA HIS A 168 10.40 -1.18 -6.71
C HIS A 168 11.37 -0.18 -7.34
N SER A 169 11.94 0.73 -6.53
CA SER A 169 12.89 1.75 -6.99
C SER A 169 12.34 2.76 -8.00
N VAL A 170 11.01 2.81 -8.17
CA VAL A 170 10.34 3.81 -9.01
C VAL A 170 10.61 5.21 -8.44
N ILE A 171 10.96 6.14 -9.30
CA ILE A 171 11.18 7.54 -8.92
C ILE A 171 9.85 8.29 -8.97
N VAL A 172 9.46 8.89 -7.83
CA VAL A 172 8.35 9.82 -7.74
C VAL A 172 8.87 11.22 -8.01
N ARG A 173 8.27 11.89 -8.99
CA ARG A 173 8.44 13.33 -9.30
C ARG A 173 7.05 13.94 -9.42
N THR A 174 6.62 14.64 -8.37
CA THR A 174 5.27 15.22 -8.31
C THR A 174 5.38 16.66 -7.84
N THR A 175 4.63 17.56 -8.46
CA THR A 175 4.49 18.94 -7.99
C THR A 175 3.03 19.20 -7.66
N LEU A 176 2.77 19.79 -6.50
CA LEU A 176 1.46 20.28 -6.10
C LEU A 176 1.49 21.80 -6.03
N VAL A 177 0.36 22.43 -6.33
CA VAL A 177 0.13 23.87 -6.14
C VAL A 177 -0.99 24.01 -5.13
N ASP A 178 -0.65 24.47 -3.93
CA ASP A 178 -1.56 24.57 -2.78
C ASP A 178 -0.88 25.49 -1.74
N GLN A 179 -1.46 26.66 -1.48
CA GLN A 179 -0.85 27.70 -0.63
C GLN A 179 -0.73 27.23 0.82
N GLU A 180 -1.84 26.82 1.40
CA GLU A 180 -1.96 26.36 2.79
C GLU A 180 -1.06 25.15 3.05
N LEU A 181 -1.07 24.18 2.13
CA LEU A 181 -0.19 23.02 2.23
C LEU A 181 1.29 23.40 2.06
N ALA A 182 1.61 24.42 1.25
CA ALA A 182 2.99 24.88 1.08
C ALA A 182 3.49 25.56 2.35
N GLU A 183 2.66 26.32 3.04
CA GLU A 183 2.96 26.94 4.34
C GLU A 183 3.19 25.87 5.42
N ALA A 184 2.26 24.92 5.56
CA ALA A 184 2.40 23.81 6.50
C ALA A 184 3.67 22.98 6.25
N ILE A 185 4.03 22.75 4.98
CA ILE A 185 5.26 22.02 4.64
C ILE A 185 6.52 22.86 4.91
N LYS A 186 6.47 24.19 4.77
CA LYS A 186 7.59 25.07 5.16
C LYS A 186 7.83 25.01 6.67
N GLU A 187 6.77 25.01 7.47
CA GLU A 187 6.85 24.84 8.93
C GLU A 187 7.53 23.51 9.30
N LEU A 188 7.08 22.39 8.71
CA LEU A 188 7.71 21.07 8.89
C LEU A 188 9.19 21.02 8.45
N LEU A 189 9.55 21.77 7.40
CA LEU A 189 10.93 21.90 6.95
C LEU A 189 11.79 22.74 7.92
N ALA A 190 11.21 23.74 8.57
CA ALA A 190 11.88 24.63 9.53
C ALA A 190 12.16 23.97 10.88
N LEU A 191 11.34 22.99 11.30
CA LEU A 191 11.50 22.29 12.59
C LEU A 191 12.96 21.87 12.88
N PRO A 192 13.54 22.15 14.04
CA PRO A 192 14.94 21.82 14.33
C PRO A 192 15.19 20.31 14.37
N GLY A 193 16.45 19.92 14.20
CA GLY A 193 16.92 18.54 14.31
C GLY A 193 16.34 17.58 13.26
N GLY A 194 16.84 16.33 13.28
CA GLY A 194 16.29 15.21 12.51
C GLY A 194 16.28 15.37 10.99
N ARG A 195 16.06 14.25 10.29
CA ARG A 195 15.91 14.25 8.82
C ARG A 195 14.48 14.04 8.36
N ARG A 196 13.61 13.53 9.23
CA ARG A 196 12.21 13.20 8.94
C ARG A 196 11.44 14.50 8.66
N LEU A 197 10.57 14.46 7.66
CA LEU A 197 9.72 15.62 7.32
C LEU A 197 8.54 15.72 8.29
N PHE A 198 7.70 14.69 8.34
CA PHE A 198 6.52 14.67 9.20
C PHE A 198 6.91 14.34 10.63
N ARG A 199 6.99 15.38 11.45
CA ARG A 199 7.20 15.30 12.89
C ARG A 199 6.17 16.20 13.57
N TYR A 200 5.76 15.81 14.76
CA TYR A 200 4.81 16.53 15.59
C TYR A 200 5.41 16.78 16.97
N GLU A 201 4.89 17.78 17.65
CA GLU A 201 5.24 18.14 19.01
C GLU A 201 4.34 17.42 20.01
N TRP A 202 4.94 16.92 21.09
CA TRP A 202 4.24 16.33 22.23
C TRP A 202 5.08 16.54 23.47
N GLU A 203 4.50 17.14 24.52
CA GLU A 203 5.18 17.37 25.81
C GLU A 203 6.55 18.07 25.67
N GLY A 204 6.70 18.98 24.71
CA GLY A 204 7.94 19.73 24.45
C GLY A 204 8.97 19.00 23.57
N ASP A 205 8.69 17.75 23.18
CA ASP A 205 9.57 16.92 22.34
C ASP A 205 9.02 16.71 20.92
N LEU A 206 9.93 16.45 19.97
CA LEU A 206 9.59 16.18 18.57
C LEU A 206 9.60 14.68 18.26
N TYR A 207 8.46 14.17 17.80
CA TYR A 207 8.25 12.78 17.44
C TYR A 207 8.00 12.61 15.95
N ASN A 208 8.43 11.48 15.38
CA ASN A 208 8.14 11.15 13.99
C ASN A 208 6.70 10.66 13.84
N LEU A 209 5.97 11.18 12.85
CA LEU A 209 4.66 10.62 12.50
C LEU A 209 4.85 9.20 11.96
N SER A 210 4.26 8.22 12.65
CA SER A 210 4.33 6.82 12.25
C SER A 210 3.21 6.46 11.28
N GLY A 211 3.43 5.42 10.47
CA GLY A 211 2.38 4.85 9.62
C GLY A 211 1.19 4.28 10.41
N LYS A 212 1.40 3.88 11.67
CA LYS A 212 0.31 3.47 12.56
C LYS A 212 -0.57 4.67 12.89
N ARG A 213 0.05 5.74 13.45
CA ARG A 213 -0.68 6.94 13.87
C ARG A 213 -1.40 7.64 12.72
N LEU A 214 -0.80 7.69 11.52
CA LEU A 214 -1.49 8.19 10.33
C LEU A 214 -2.74 7.36 9.97
N ASN A 215 -2.69 6.03 10.09
CA ASN A 215 -3.86 5.20 9.82
C ASN A 215 -4.89 5.28 10.96
N ASP A 216 -4.46 5.46 12.21
CA ASP A 216 -5.36 5.70 13.33
C ASP A 216 -6.16 6.99 13.09
N TYR A 217 -5.50 8.06 12.62
CA TYR A 217 -6.18 9.30 12.18
C TYR A 217 -7.15 9.07 11.01
N ILE A 218 -6.78 8.29 10.00
CA ILE A 218 -7.68 8.04 8.86
C ILE A 218 -8.92 7.23 9.30
N ARG A 219 -8.75 6.26 10.20
CA ARG A 219 -9.85 5.41 10.68
C ARG A 219 -10.85 6.16 11.53
N SER A 220 -10.44 7.17 12.28
CA SER A 220 -11.39 7.94 13.10
C SER A 220 -12.45 8.66 12.27
N TYR A 221 -12.19 8.92 10.98
CA TYR A 221 -13.14 9.57 10.07
C TYR A 221 -13.68 8.64 8.99
N LEU A 222 -12.85 7.76 8.45
CA LEU A 222 -13.28 6.84 7.40
C LEU A 222 -13.82 5.51 7.94
N GLY A 223 -13.57 5.16 9.20
CA GLY A 223 -13.91 3.84 9.76
C GLY A 223 -12.74 2.85 9.74
N GLU A 224 -12.81 1.85 10.61
CA GLU A 224 -11.76 0.85 10.88
C GLU A 224 -11.34 0.03 9.65
N GLU A 225 -12.24 -0.12 8.68
CA GLU A 225 -12.01 -0.86 7.44
C GLU A 225 -11.06 -0.15 6.46
N PHE A 226 -10.91 1.17 6.58
CA PHE A 226 -10.11 1.98 5.65
C PHE A 226 -8.80 2.46 6.25
N THR A 227 -7.84 2.67 5.35
CA THR A 227 -6.47 3.10 5.65
C THR A 227 -5.96 3.99 4.52
N ALA A 228 -4.78 4.57 4.68
CA ALA A 228 -4.14 5.33 3.61
C ALA A 228 -3.88 4.51 2.31
N LYS A 229 -3.95 3.16 2.35
CA LYS A 229 -3.81 2.34 1.14
C LYS A 229 -5.00 2.53 0.18
N ASP A 230 -6.18 2.86 0.71
CA ASP A 230 -7.47 2.83 0.02
C ASP A 230 -7.71 4.09 -0.83
N PHE A 231 -6.97 5.17 -0.56
CA PHE A 231 -6.89 6.34 -1.45
C PHE A 231 -6.38 6.01 -2.84
N ARG A 232 -5.51 5.01 -2.97
CA ARG A 232 -4.89 4.68 -4.27
C ARG A 232 -5.87 4.07 -5.26
N PRO A 233 -6.67 3.04 -4.91
CA PRO A 233 -7.71 2.58 -5.81
C PRO A 233 -8.78 3.64 -6.06
N TRP A 234 -9.19 4.41 -5.04
CA TRP A 234 -10.08 5.55 -5.24
C TRP A 234 -9.54 6.53 -6.29
N GLY A 235 -8.31 7.02 -6.10
CA GLY A 235 -7.68 7.98 -7.02
C GLY A 235 -7.43 7.41 -8.42
N GLY A 236 -7.09 6.13 -8.51
CA GLY A 236 -6.97 5.43 -9.79
C GLY A 236 -8.30 5.36 -10.55
N THR A 237 -9.37 4.95 -9.87
CA THR A 237 -10.73 4.91 -10.44
C THR A 237 -11.22 6.30 -10.83
N LEU A 238 -11.02 7.31 -9.97
CA LEU A 238 -11.40 8.70 -10.26
C LEU A 238 -10.65 9.25 -11.47
N THR A 239 -9.34 9.04 -11.55
CA THR A 239 -8.52 9.53 -12.68
C THR A 239 -8.95 8.86 -13.99
N ALA A 240 -9.23 7.54 -13.96
CA ALA A 240 -9.72 6.82 -15.12
C ALA A 240 -11.11 7.34 -15.54
N ALA A 241 -12.03 7.54 -14.59
CA ALA A 241 -13.36 8.06 -14.86
C ALA A 241 -13.33 9.47 -15.49
N ILE A 242 -12.49 10.36 -14.97
CA ILE A 242 -12.28 11.70 -15.55
C ILE A 242 -11.75 11.57 -16.99
N ALA A 243 -10.72 10.76 -17.21
CA ALA A 243 -10.14 10.57 -18.53
C ALA A 243 -11.13 9.97 -19.54
N PHE A 244 -12.01 9.06 -19.09
CA PHE A 244 -13.09 8.54 -19.95
C PHE A 244 -14.15 9.59 -20.25
N ALA A 245 -14.56 10.38 -19.25
CA ALA A 245 -15.52 11.46 -19.45
C ALA A 245 -14.99 12.53 -20.42
N GLU A 246 -13.70 12.88 -20.35
CA GLU A 246 -13.05 13.82 -21.26
C GLU A 246 -12.95 13.31 -22.70
N ARG A 247 -12.83 11.99 -22.90
CA ARG A 247 -12.77 11.38 -24.23
C ARG A 247 -14.13 11.22 -24.89
N GLY A 248 -15.21 11.19 -24.11
CA GLY A 248 -16.57 10.99 -24.62
C GLY A 248 -16.91 9.52 -24.85
N VAL A 249 -18.18 9.28 -25.19
CA VAL A 249 -18.70 7.94 -25.50
C VAL A 249 -18.25 7.54 -26.89
N VAL A 250 -17.79 6.30 -27.03
CA VAL A 250 -17.43 5.69 -28.31
C VAL A 250 -18.50 4.68 -28.74
N GLU A 251 -18.71 4.51 -30.04
CA GLU A 251 -19.82 3.71 -30.58
C GLU A 251 -19.45 2.24 -30.77
N THR A 252 -18.16 1.93 -30.96
CA THR A 252 -17.72 0.56 -31.23
C THR A 252 -16.92 -0.06 -30.09
N ALA A 253 -17.02 -1.38 -29.94
CA ALA A 253 -16.21 -2.15 -28.99
C ALA A 253 -14.71 -2.12 -29.31
N ALA A 254 -14.34 -1.79 -30.55
CA ALA A 254 -12.95 -1.63 -30.96
C ALA A 254 -12.38 -0.30 -30.46
N GLU A 255 -13.15 0.79 -30.55
CA GLU A 255 -12.77 2.11 -30.02
C GLU A 255 -12.79 2.15 -28.48
N GLN A 256 -13.59 1.28 -27.85
CA GLN A 256 -13.68 1.18 -26.40
C GLN A 256 -12.44 0.55 -25.74
N LYS A 257 -11.70 -0.31 -26.45
CA LYS A 257 -10.51 -1.00 -25.93
C LYS A 257 -9.25 -0.15 -26.02
#